data_AF-A0A0D6Q561-F1
#
_entry.id   AF-A0A0D6Q561-F1
#
_cell.length_a   1.000
_cell.length_b   1.000
_cell.length_c   1.000
_cell.angle_alpha   90.00
_cell.angle_beta   90.00
_cell.angle_gamma   90.00
#
_symmetry.space_group_name_H-M   'P 1'
#
loop_
_entity.id
_entity.type
_entity.pdbx_description
1 polymer ?
#
loop_
_entity_poly.entity_id
_entity_poly.type
_entity_poly.pdbx_seq_one_letter_code
_entity_poly.pdbx_strand_id
1 'polypeptide(L)'
;MEEVRIQTDDLMEVTRTVAKLAHGRIADGRLDLNVLLDQANDNMEMAFVAYGDGNMAFAAASAAQAASCALLVAVTLRRVSKDIPPVQEMN
;
A
#
# COMPACT_ATOMS: atom_id res chain seq x y z
N MET A 1 -25.80 8.72 -9.52
CA MET A 1 -24.59 8.00 -9.09
C MET A 1 -23.65 8.03 -10.27
N GLU A 2 -22.63 8.86 -10.20
CA GLU A 2 -21.60 8.97 -11.23
C GLU A 2 -20.61 7.82 -10.98
N GLU A 3 -20.53 6.86 -11.91
CA GLU A 3 -19.48 5.82 -11.85
C GLU A 3 -18.13 6.53 -11.98
N VAL A 4 -17.35 6.57 -10.89
CA VAL A 4 -15.94 6.96 -10.95
C VAL A 4 -15.22 5.86 -11.74
N ARG A 5 -15.20 5.99 -13.06
CA ARG A 5 -14.36 5.17 -13.94
C ARG A 5 -12.93 5.64 -13.74
N ILE A 6 -12.19 4.93 -12.88
CA ILE A 6 -10.73 5.02 -12.83
C ILE A 6 -10.24 4.74 -14.25
N GLN A 7 -9.67 5.75 -14.91
CA GLN A 7 -9.08 5.54 -16.22
C GLN A 7 -7.87 4.62 -16.03
N THR A 8 -7.71 3.62 -16.88
CA THR A 8 -6.65 2.60 -16.75
C THR A 8 -5.25 3.23 -16.68
N ASP A 9 -5.07 4.40 -17.28
CA ASP A 9 -3.83 5.18 -17.23
C ASP A 9 -3.56 5.74 -15.83
N ASP A 10 -4.59 6.21 -15.11
CA ASP A 10 -4.50 6.66 -13.71
C ASP A 10 -4.07 5.49 -12.80
N LEU A 11 -4.62 4.30 -13.04
CA LEU A 11 -4.28 3.12 -12.24
C LEU A 11 -2.80 2.71 -12.42
N MET A 12 -2.29 2.79 -13.65
CA MET A 12 -0.89 2.49 -13.95
C MET A 12 0.06 3.51 -13.31
N GLU A 13 -0.31 4.79 -13.31
CA GLU A 13 0.48 5.85 -12.67
C GLU A 13 0.49 5.71 -11.14
N VAL A 14 -0.68 5.45 -10.54
CA VAL A 14 -0.79 5.18 -9.10
C VAL A 14 0.03 3.95 -8.72
N THR A 15 -0.10 2.85 -9.47
CA THR A 15 0.66 1.61 -9.23
C THR A 15 2.17 1.86 -9.31
N ARG A 16 2.64 2.62 -10.30
CA ARG A 16 4.06 2.98 -10.44
C ARG A 16 4.55 3.83 -9.25
N THR A 17 3.73 4.75 -8.78
CA THR A 17 4.04 5.61 -7.63
C THR A 17 4.15 4.80 -6.35
N VAL A 18 3.15 3.95 -6.09
CA VAL A 18 3.10 3.01 -4.96
C VAL A 18 4.34 2.10 -4.95
N ALA A 19 4.72 1.55 -6.11
CA ALA A 19 5.89 0.69 -6.25
C ALA A 19 7.21 1.43 -5.98
N LYS A 20 7.37 2.67 -6.47
CA LYS A 20 8.56 3.50 -6.19
C LYS A 20 8.70 3.82 -4.70
N LEU A 21 7.60 4.21 -4.06
CA LEU A 21 7.57 4.51 -2.62
C LEU A 21 7.92 3.26 -1.79
N ALA A 22 7.39 2.10 -2.18
CA ALA A 22 7.70 0.83 -1.54
C ALA A 22 9.19 0.49 -1.68
N HIS A 23 9.76 0.65 -2.88
CA HIS A 23 11.17 0.39 -3.10
C HIS A 23 12.08 1.25 -2.21
N GLY A 24 11.80 2.55 -2.07
CA GLY A 24 12.56 3.44 -1.17
C GLY A 24 12.52 2.99 0.28
N ARG A 25 11.34 2.63 0.80
CA ARG A 25 11.18 2.15 2.18
C ARG A 25 11.89 0.82 2.47
N ILE A 26 11.97 -0.09 1.48
CA ILE A 26 12.77 -1.32 1.60
C ILE A 26 14.26 -0.98 1.71
N ALA A 27 14.75 -0.05 0.90
CA ALA A 27 16.15 0.37 0.94
C ALA A 27 16.52 1.02 2.30
N ASP A 28 15.58 1.71 2.93
CA ASP A 28 15.75 2.35 4.24
C ASP A 28 15.73 1.37 5.43
N GLY A 29 15.45 0.08 5.20
CA GLY A 29 15.53 -0.96 6.24
C GLY A 29 14.44 -0.90 7.33
N ARG A 30 13.44 -0.02 7.21
CA ARG A 30 12.31 0.08 8.15
C ARG A 30 11.21 -0.90 7.76
N LEU A 31 11.35 -2.17 8.18
CA LEU A 31 10.42 -3.26 7.86
C LEU A 31 9.81 -3.91 9.10
N ASP A 32 9.34 -3.11 10.06
CA ASP A 32 8.40 -3.62 11.06
C ASP A 32 7.00 -3.66 10.43
N LEU A 33 6.45 -4.88 10.32
CA LEU A 33 5.14 -5.14 9.72
C LEU A 33 4.02 -4.40 10.46
N ASN A 34 4.08 -4.30 11.78
CA ASN A 34 3.04 -3.61 12.56
C ASN A 34 3.09 -2.10 12.28
N VAL A 35 4.30 -1.53 12.24
CA VAL A 35 4.49 -0.11 11.90
C VAL A 35 3.98 0.20 10.50
N LEU A 36 4.20 -0.70 9.52
CA LEU A 36 3.69 -0.52 8.17
C LEU A 36 2.16 -0.61 8.10
N LEU A 37 1.54 -1.50 8.89
CA LEU A 37 0.08 -1.60 8.98
C LEU A 37 -0.54 -0.35 9.62
N ASP A 38 0.03 0.12 10.73
CA ASP A 38 -0.42 1.34 11.41
C ASP A 38 -0.30 2.54 10.45
N GLN A 39 0.85 2.69 9.78
CA GLN A 39 1.03 3.74 8.77
C GLN A 39 0.06 3.61 7.59
N ALA A 40 -0.30 2.40 7.17
CA ALA A 40 -1.28 2.23 6.11
C ALA A 40 -2.65 2.76 6.54
N ASN A 41 -3.06 2.46 7.77
CA ASN A 41 -4.33 2.91 8.35
C ASN A 41 -4.35 4.43 8.55
N ASP A 42 -3.31 4.99 9.19
CA ASP A 42 -3.21 6.44 9.44
C ASP A 42 -3.26 7.24 8.13
N ASN A 43 -2.52 6.79 7.10
CA ASN A 43 -2.54 7.46 5.80
C ASN A 43 -3.89 7.33 5.10
N MET A 44 -4.62 6.23 5.30
CA MET A 44 -5.95 6.05 4.74
C MET A 44 -6.96 6.95 5.44
N GLU A 45 -6.89 7.08 6.76
CA GLU A 45 -7.72 8.02 7.53
C GLU A 45 -7.46 9.47 7.09
N MET A 46 -6.19 9.89 7.01
CA MET A 46 -5.82 11.21 6.49
C MET A 46 -6.35 11.44 5.07
N ALA A 47 -6.32 10.42 4.21
CA ALA A 47 -6.84 10.54 2.85
C ALA A 47 -8.36 10.81 2.84
N PHE A 48 -9.12 10.12 3.70
CA PHE A 48 -10.56 10.32 3.81
C PHE A 48 -10.92 11.68 4.40
N VAL A 49 -10.21 12.13 5.44
CA VAL A 49 -10.40 13.47 6.00
C VAL A 49 -10.12 14.53 4.94
N ALA A 50 -8.98 14.44 4.26
CA ALA A 50 -8.59 15.39 3.21
C ALA A 50 -9.57 15.41 2.03
N TYR A 51 -10.13 14.26 1.67
CA TYR A 51 -11.17 14.16 0.65
C TYR A 51 -12.46 14.87 1.08
N GLY A 52 -12.88 14.66 2.33
CA GLY A 52 -14.03 15.34 2.94
C GLY A 52 -13.85 16.87 2.99
N ASP A 53 -12.62 17.34 3.23
CA ASP A 53 -12.26 18.75 3.24
C ASP A 53 -12.10 19.36 1.82
N GLY A 54 -12.24 18.56 0.76
CA GLY A 54 -12.06 18.98 -0.63
C GLY A 54 -10.60 19.17 -1.07
N ASN A 55 -9.63 18.79 -0.23
CA ASN A 55 -8.20 18.85 -0.55
C ASN A 55 -7.77 17.60 -1.33
N MET A 56 -8.16 17.54 -2.61
CA MET A 56 -7.97 16.37 -3.48
C MET A 56 -6.49 15.98 -3.67
N ALA A 57 -5.58 16.95 -3.74
CA ALA A 57 -4.15 16.68 -3.92
C ALA A 57 -3.55 15.96 -2.70
N PHE A 58 -3.90 16.43 -1.49
CA PHE A 58 -3.43 15.80 -0.26
C PHE A 58 -4.12 14.45 -0.01
N ALA A 59 -5.39 14.32 -0.36
CA ALA A 59 -6.11 13.05 -0.32
C ALA A 59 -5.45 11.99 -1.20
N ALA A 60 -5.15 12.33 -2.46
CA ALA A 60 -4.48 11.43 -3.39
C ALA A 60 -3.08 11.02 -2.92
N ALA A 61 -2.29 11.97 -2.39
CA ALA A 61 -0.97 11.69 -1.86
C ALA A 61 -1.02 10.74 -0.66
N SER A 62 -1.96 10.97 0.27
CA SER A 62 -2.13 10.13 1.47
C SER A 62 -2.62 8.73 1.09
N ALA A 63 -3.56 8.61 0.16
CA ALA A 63 -4.02 7.32 -0.36
C ALA A 63 -2.87 6.53 -1.04
N ALA A 64 -2.01 7.19 -1.81
CA ALA A 64 -0.84 6.56 -2.42
C ALA A 64 0.17 6.06 -1.37
N GLN A 65 0.36 6.80 -0.28
CA GLN A 65 1.19 6.34 0.84
C GLN A 65 0.59 5.14 1.56
N ALA A 66 -0.71 5.14 1.81
CA ALA A 66 -1.42 3.99 2.39
C ALA A 66 -1.25 2.74 1.53
N ALA A 67 -1.48 2.85 0.22
CA ALA A 67 -1.29 1.77 -0.74
C ALA A 67 0.18 1.28 -0.78
N SER A 68 1.16 2.19 -0.66
CA SER A 68 2.58 1.81 -0.59
C SER A 68 2.90 0.97 0.65
N CYS A 69 2.40 1.36 1.82
CA CYS A 69 2.56 0.60 3.05
C CYS A 69 1.92 -0.79 2.93
N ALA A 70 0.70 -0.87 2.41
CA ALA A 70 0.00 -2.14 2.19
C ALA A 70 0.76 -3.06 1.21
N LEU A 71 1.31 -2.51 0.12
CA LEU A 71 2.12 -3.27 -0.82
C LEU A 71 3.38 -3.84 -0.15
N LEU A 72 4.03 -3.09 0.72
CA LEU A 72 5.19 -3.56 1.46
C LEU A 72 4.87 -4.72 2.39
N VAL A 73 3.75 -4.63 3.11
CA VAL A 73 3.25 -5.73 3.93
C VAL A 73 3.03 -6.97 3.06
N ALA A 74 2.35 -6.83 1.92
CA ALA A 74 2.11 -7.95 0.99
C ALA A 74 3.41 -8.57 0.45
N VAL A 75 4.39 -7.75 0.04
CA VAL A 75 5.70 -8.22 -0.43
C VAL A 75 6.45 -8.96 0.67
N THR A 76 6.39 -8.46 1.90
CA THR A 76 7.07 -9.06 3.06
C THR A 76 6.43 -10.40 3.42
N LEU A 77 5.10 -10.47 3.49
CA LEU A 77 4.37 -11.73 3.68
C LEU A 77 4.66 -12.75 2.56
N ARG A 78 4.77 -12.28 1.31
CA ARG A 78 5.14 -13.15 0.18
C ARG A 78 6.55 -13.70 0.30
N ARG A 79 7.51 -12.95 0.86
CA ARG A 79 8.86 -13.47 1.13
C ARG A 79 8.83 -14.51 2.25
N VAL A 80 8.21 -14.19 3.39
CA VAL A 80 8.08 -15.11 4.53
C VAL A 80 7.39 -16.41 4.11
N SER A 81 6.31 -16.35 3.31
CA SER A 81 5.62 -17.55 2.84
C SER A 81 6.45 -18.47 1.92
N LYS A 82 7.50 -17.96 1.26
CA LYS A 82 8.43 -18.80 0.49
C LYS A 82 9.39 -19.57 1.40
N ASP A 83 9.64 -19.06 2.60
CA ASP A 83 10.54 -19.67 3.57
C ASP A 83 9.80 -20.69 4.47
N ILE A 84 8.47 -20.73 4.42
CA ILE A 84 7.66 -21.75 5.07
C ILE A 84 7.63 -22.98 4.16
N PRO A 85 8.18 -24.14 4.57
CA PRO A 85 8.14 -25.35 3.76
C PRO A 85 6.69 -25.78 3.50
N PRO A 86 6.39 -26.34 2.32
CA PRO A 86 5.06 -26.87 2.05
C PRO A 86 4.73 -27.95 3.09
N VAL A 87 3.51 -27.90 3.62
CA VAL A 87 3.01 -28.94 4.53
C VAL A 87 3.01 -30.24 3.73
N GLN A 88 3.93 -31.16 4.03
CA GLN A 88 3.84 -32.52 3.53
C GLN A 88 2.67 -33.16 4.27
N GLU A 89 1.59 -33.48 3.55
CA GLU A 89 0.56 -34.35 4.08
C GLU A 89 1.24 -35.66 4.49
N MET A 90 1.28 -35.92 5.79
CA MET A 90 1.74 -37.20 6.33
C MET A 90 0.69 -38.25 5.94
N ASN A 91 1.00 -39.02 4.89
CA ASN A 91 0.32 -40.29 4.59
C ASN A 91 0.80 -41.39 5.55
#